data_AF-A0A963QTB0-F1
#
_entry.id   AF-A0A963QTB0-F1
#
_cell.length_a   1.000
_cell.length_b   1.000
_cell.length_c   1.000
_cell.angle_alpha   90.00
_cell.angle_beta   90.00
_cell.angle_gamma   90.00
#
_symmetry.space_group_name_H-M   'P 1'
#
loop_
_entity.id
_entity.type
_entity.pdbx_description
1 polymer ?
#
loop_
_entity_poly.entity_id
_entity_poly.type
_entity_poly.pdbx_seq_one_letter_code
_entity_poly.pdbx_strand_id
1 'polypeptide(L)' 'KTIYENLPFLQNIHAATKAMALDKAIAGLPAPLHPGALRFYQEQGLTIPDRLMPPS' A
#
# COMPACT_ATOMS: atom_id res chain seq x y z
N LYS A 1 9.58 -0.95 6.20
CA LYS A 1 8.62 -2.02 6.54
C LYS A 1 7.25 -1.38 6.63
N THR A 2 6.24 -1.93 5.97
CA THR A 2 4.91 -1.29 5.85
C THR A 2 3.89 -1.93 6.78
N ILE A 3 2.75 -1.26 7.00
CA ILE A 3 1.64 -1.81 7.79
C ILE A 3 1.04 -3.09 7.16
N TYR A 4 1.22 -3.28 5.85
CA TYR A 4 0.68 -4.42 5.11
C TYR A 4 1.42 -5.74 5.39
N GLU A 5 2.67 -5.69 5.85
CA GLU A 5 3.41 -6.90 6.26
C GLU A 5 2.74 -7.63 7.44
N ASN A 6 1.98 -6.91 8.26
CA ASN A 6 1.28 -7.44 9.44
C ASN A 6 -0.25 -7.38 9.30
N LEU A 7 -0.77 -7.36 8.07
CA LEU A 7 -2.20 -7.20 7.81
C LEU A 7 -3.09 -8.23 8.53
N PRO A 8 -2.75 -9.53 8.60
CA PRO A 8 -3.55 -10.51 9.35
C PRO A 8 -3.64 -10.18 10.85
N PHE A 9 -2.56 -9.67 11.43
CA PHE A 9 -2.56 -9.23 12.83
C PHE A 9 -3.49 -8.02 13.04
N LEU A 10 -3.42 -7.02 12.15
CA LEU A 10 -4.30 -5.85 12.21
C LEU A 10 -5.78 -6.23 12.03
N GLN A 11 -6.09 -7.18 11.15
CA GLN A 11 -7.45 -7.69 10.89
C GLN A 11 -8.04 -8.43 12.08
N ASN A 12 -7.20 -9.07 12.89
CA ASN A 12 -7.62 -9.72 14.13
C ASN A 12 -7.85 -8.72 15.29
N ILE A 13 -7.24 -7.54 15.25
CA ILE A 13 -7.41 -6.51 16.29
C ILE A 13 -8.72 -5.75 16.16
N HIS A 14 -9.12 -5.36 14.94
CA HIS A 14 -10.28 -4.47 14.77
C HIS A 14 -11.03 -4.71 13.45
N ALA A 15 -12.37 -4.68 13.46
CA ALA A 15 -13.18 -4.94 12.27
C ALA A 15 -12.92 -3.94 11.13
N ALA A 16 -12.57 -2.69 11.44
CA ALA A 16 -12.31 -1.65 10.43
C ALA A 16 -11.11 -1.98 9.51
N THR A 17 -10.14 -2.78 9.96
CA THR A 17 -8.98 -3.16 9.15
C THR A 17 -9.28 -4.32 8.19
N LYS A 18 -10.45 -4.97 8.31
CA LYS A 18 -10.90 -6.00 7.34
C LYS A 18 -11.14 -5.43 5.94
N ALA A 19 -11.40 -4.12 5.83
CA ALA A 19 -11.52 -3.45 4.55
C ALA A 19 -10.17 -3.14 3.89
N MET A 20 -9.06 -3.23 4.64
CA MET A 20 -7.73 -3.02 4.10
C MET A 20 -7.32 -4.24 3.29
N ALA A 21 -6.87 -4.00 2.06
CA ALA A 21 -6.36 -5.02 1.16
C ALA A 21 -5.22 -4.45 0.33
N LEU A 22 -4.18 -5.25 0.11
CA LEU A 22 -2.96 -4.81 -0.55
C LEU A 22 -3.22 -4.39 -1.99
N ASP A 23 -4.03 -5.15 -2.73
CA ASP A 23 -4.46 -4.88 -4.11
C ASP A 23 -5.17 -3.52 -4.29
N LYS A 24 -5.82 -3.02 -3.24
CA LYS A 24 -6.52 -1.74 -3.22
C LYS A 24 -5.73 -0.62 -2.55
N ALA A 25 -4.55 -0.91 -2.01
CA ALA A 25 -3.78 0.03 -1.18
C ALA A 25 -3.40 1.33 -1.89
N ILE A 26 -3.24 1.28 -3.21
CA ILE A 26 -2.84 2.43 -4.05
C ILE A 26 -4.01 3.06 -4.83
N ALA A 27 -5.20 2.46 -4.73
CA ALA A 27 -6.38 2.94 -5.43
C ALA A 27 -6.85 4.27 -4.83
N GLY A 28 -7.09 5.27 -5.67
CA GLY A 28 -7.63 6.56 -5.24
C GLY A 28 -6.68 7.48 -4.48
N LEU A 29 -5.39 7.14 -4.34
CA LEU A 29 -4.42 8.05 -3.72
C LEU A 29 -4.34 9.38 -4.50
N PRO A 30 -4.36 10.54 -3.82
CA PRO A 30 -4.34 11.85 -4.47
C PRO A 30 -2.92 12.37 -4.74
N ALA A 31 -1.89 11.71 -4.21
CA ALA A 31 -0.52 12.19 -4.21
C ALA A 31 0.48 11.05 -4.51
N PRO A 32 1.73 11.40 -4.92
CA PRO A 32 2.79 10.43 -5.13
C PRO A 32 3.08 9.55 -3.90
N LEU A 33 3.57 8.34 -4.17
CA LEU A 33 4.06 7.44 -3.13
C LEU A 33 5.39 7.93 -2.58
N HIS A 34 5.60 7.67 -1.29
CA HIS A 34 6.94 7.76 -0.71
C HIS A 34 7.85 6.67 -1.33
N PRO A 35 9.17 6.90 -1.56
CA PRO A 35 10.06 5.92 -2.18
C PRO A 35 10.05 4.53 -1.52
N GLY A 36 9.97 4.48 -0.19
CA GLY A 36 9.87 3.21 0.54
C GLY A 36 8.56 2.46 0.30
N ALA A 37 7.45 3.17 0.09
CA ALA A 37 6.16 2.56 -0.23
C ALA A 37 6.13 2.08 -1.68
N LEU A 38 6.71 2.86 -2.60
CA LEU A 38 6.90 2.48 -3.99
C LEU A 38 7.64 1.13 -4.09
N ARG A 39 8.82 1.04 -3.46
CA ARG A 39 9.63 -0.19 -3.45
C ARG A 39 8.84 -1.37 -2.90
N PHE A 40 8.17 -1.19 -1.77
CA PHE A 40 7.38 -2.23 -1.14
C PHE A 40 6.28 -2.73 -2.09
N TYR A 41 5.45 -1.85 -2.66
CA TYR A 41 4.34 -2.28 -3.52
C TYR A 41 4.84 -2.96 -4.81
N GLN A 42 5.97 -2.51 -5.36
CA GLN A 42 6.63 -3.20 -6.48
C GLN A 42 7.13 -4.60 -6.09
N GLU A 43 7.77 -4.75 -4.93
CA GLU A 43 8.21 -6.05 -4.38
C GLU A 43 7.02 -6.99 -4.15
N GLN A 44 5.83 -6.45 -3.83
CA GLN A 44 4.59 -7.21 -3.72
C GLN A 44 3.89 -7.48 -5.07
N GLY A 45 4.49 -7.06 -6.20
CA GLY A 45 3.99 -7.31 -7.55
C GLY A 45 2.90 -6.35 -8.03
N LEU A 46 2.67 -5.22 -7.35
CA LEU A 46 1.69 -4.24 -7.79
C LEU A 46 2.23 -3.40 -8.95
N THR A 47 1.40 -3.22 -9.97
CA THR A 47 1.64 -2.23 -11.03
C THR A 47 1.35 -0.83 -10.49
N ILE A 48 2.37 0.02 -10.48
CA ILE A 48 2.27 1.39 -9.95
C ILE A 48 1.98 2.36 -11.09
N PRO A 49 0.86 3.11 -11.05
CA PRO A 49 0.58 4.15 -12.03
C PRO A 49 1.60 5.29 -11.98
N ASP A 50 1.93 5.88 -13.13
CA ASP A 50 2.91 6.97 -13.25
C ASP A 50 2.61 8.18 -12.34
N ARG A 51 1.32 8.50 -12.15
CA ARG A 51 0.88 9.59 -11.24
C ARG A 51 1.28 9.38 -9.78
N LEU A 52 1.64 8.16 -9.41
CA LEU A 52 2.08 7.80 -8.07
C LEU A 52 3.61 7.73 -7.93
N MET A 53 4.36 7.96 -9.02
CA MET A 53 5.82 7.99 -8.96
C MET A 53 6.30 9.27 -8.24
N PRO A 54 7.30 9.18 -7.35
CA PRO A 54 7.91 10.35 -6.72
C PRO A 54 8.55 11.27 -7.77
N PRO A 55 8.58 12.59 -7.54
CA PRO A 55 9.36 13.50 -8.37
C PRO A 55 10.85 13.14 -8.31
N SER A 56 11.53 13.30 -9.45
CA SER A 56 12.98 13.09 -9.60
C SER A 56 13.80 14.14 -8.85
#